data_AF-A0A7S0AL42-F1
#
_entry.id   AF-A0A7S0AL42-F1
#
_cell.length_a   1.000
_cell.length_b   1.000
_cell.length_c   1.000
_cell.angle_alpha   90.00
_cell.angle_beta   90.00
_cell.angle_gamma   90.00
#
_symmetry.space_group_name_H-M   'P 1'
#
loop_
_entity.id
_entity.type
_entity.pdbx_description
1 polymer ?
#
loop_
_entity_poly.entity_id
_entity_poly.type
_entity_poly.pdbx_seq_one_letter_code
_entity_poly.pdbx_strand_id
1 'polypeptide(L)'
;EMMDADEGAPQGFTFIQYCAGHNQNEIDDDMIQLLRADAVNSILNHSEDGMARKLARIALRLEMLTKYGDQWKPLISQVKNRQASDELLPFAKHMGKATQKADNLETPLEVAKYLHKHVPCGCLLGVVKELKNNKGKDERKCHWCHKKFPEDQIEICSKCSSAQYCSSECQTSHWPEH
;
A
#
# COMPACT_ATOMS: atom_id res chain seq x y z
N GLU A 1 -0.96 -40.27 5.45
CA GLU A 1 -1.34 -38.94 5.96
C GLU A 1 -0.12 -38.28 6.56
N MET A 2 0.53 -37.39 5.79
CA MET A 2 1.50 -36.45 6.32
C MET A 2 0.73 -35.18 6.68
N MET A 3 0.86 -34.73 7.92
CA MET A 3 0.30 -33.48 8.38
C MET A 3 1.23 -32.36 7.93
N ASP A 4 0.77 -31.54 6.99
CA ASP A 4 1.38 -30.24 6.69
C ASP A 4 1.02 -29.30 7.84
N ALA A 5 1.98 -29.09 8.74
CA ALA A 5 1.91 -28.09 9.79
C ALA A 5 2.88 -26.96 9.45
N ASP A 6 2.40 -25.75 9.66
CA ASP A 6 3.13 -24.48 9.69
C ASP A 6 3.19 -23.70 8.38
N GLU A 7 2.02 -23.27 7.89
CA GLU A 7 1.88 -21.99 7.19
C GLU A 7 2.14 -20.85 8.19
N GLY A 8 3.41 -20.65 8.51
CA GLY A 8 3.85 -19.49 9.28
C GLY A 8 3.36 -18.22 8.59
N ALA A 9 2.61 -17.41 9.32
CA ALA A 9 2.21 -16.07 8.88
C ALA A 9 3.43 -15.33 8.30
N PRO A 10 3.33 -14.65 7.15
CA PRO A 10 4.46 -13.96 6.57
C PRO A 10 4.96 -12.95 7.60
N GLN A 11 6.14 -13.21 8.18
CA GLN A 11 6.79 -12.30 9.11
C GLN A 11 6.90 -10.97 8.37
N GLY A 12 6.09 -10.00 8.78
CA GLY A 12 6.03 -8.70 8.15
C GLY A 12 7.40 -8.06 8.26
N PHE A 13 8.21 -8.17 7.21
CA PHE A 13 9.48 -7.49 7.10
C PHE A 13 9.19 -6.00 7.18
N THR A 14 9.42 -5.40 8.34
CA THR A 14 9.07 -4.00 8.55
C THR A 14 9.99 -3.16 7.67
N PHE A 15 9.46 -2.10 7.09
CA PHE A 15 10.25 -1.12 6.32
C PHE A 15 11.46 -0.62 7.12
N ILE A 16 11.34 -0.59 8.45
CA ILE A 16 12.42 -0.27 9.40
C ILE A 16 13.54 -1.32 9.36
N GLN A 17 13.23 -2.63 9.29
CA GLN A 17 14.23 -3.70 9.17
C GLN A 17 14.97 -3.65 7.82
N TYR A 18 14.27 -3.33 6.73
CA TYR A 18 14.91 -3.10 5.41
C TYR A 18 15.90 -1.93 5.46
N CYS A 19 15.48 -0.81 6.05
CA CYS A 19 16.34 0.37 6.20
C CYS A 19 17.48 0.18 7.23
N ALA A 20 17.36 -0.78 8.15
CA ALA A 20 18.36 -1.06 9.16
C ALA A 20 19.48 -2.01 8.68
N GLY A 21 19.23 -2.80 7.62
CA GLY A 21 20.17 -3.78 7.08
C GLY A 21 21.04 -3.26 5.93
N HIS A 22 20.58 -2.24 5.19
CA HIS A 22 21.37 -1.58 4.14
C HIS A 22 22.10 -0.36 4.71
N ASN A 23 23.35 -0.15 4.30
CA ASN A 23 24.03 1.12 4.54
C ASN A 23 23.19 2.21 3.87
N GLN A 24 22.69 3.18 4.65
CA GLN A 24 21.89 4.31 4.15
C GLN A 24 22.57 5.09 3.01
N ASN A 25 23.87 4.89 2.80
CA ASN A 25 24.66 5.46 1.72
C ASN A 25 24.34 4.86 0.33
N GLU A 26 23.52 3.82 0.23
CA GLU A 26 23.13 3.19 -1.05
C GLU A 26 21.71 3.57 -1.50
N ILE A 27 20.96 4.32 -0.69
CA ILE A 27 19.62 4.80 -1.07
C ILE A 27 19.79 6.12 -1.82
N ASP A 28 19.79 6.04 -3.14
CA ASP A 28 19.88 7.20 -4.03
C ASP A 28 18.56 7.48 -4.77
N ASP A 29 18.56 8.60 -5.49
CA ASP A 29 17.42 9.01 -6.30
C ASP A 29 17.11 8.00 -7.41
N ASP A 30 18.11 7.28 -7.93
CA ASP A 30 17.94 6.29 -9.00
C ASP A 30 17.10 5.10 -8.52
N MET A 31 17.34 4.60 -7.30
CA MET A 31 16.51 3.54 -6.71
C MET A 31 15.05 4.00 -6.51
N ILE A 32 14.84 5.25 -6.09
CA ILE A 32 13.48 5.81 -5.95
C ILE A 32 12.79 5.89 -7.31
N GLN A 33 13.51 6.29 -8.36
CA GLN A 33 12.97 6.33 -9.72
C GLN A 33 12.66 4.93 -10.26
N LEU A 34 13.52 3.94 -9.99
CA LEU A 34 13.29 2.55 -10.39
C LEU A 34 12.01 2.00 -9.75
N LEU A 35 11.81 2.20 -8.44
CA LEU A 35 10.59 1.78 -7.75
C LEU A 35 9.33 2.46 -8.30
N ARG A 36 9.43 3.73 -8.69
CA ARG A 36 8.32 4.45 -9.35
C ARG A 36 8.05 3.89 -10.74
N ALA A 37 9.08 3.57 -11.51
CA ALA A 37 8.94 2.95 -12.83
C ALA A 37 8.29 1.55 -12.73
N ASP A 38 8.71 0.73 -11.77
CA ASP A 38 8.10 -0.57 -11.52
C ASP A 38 6.64 -0.44 -11.07
N ALA A 39 6.33 0.54 -10.22
CA ALA A 39 4.96 0.85 -9.83
C ALA A 39 4.09 1.29 -11.04
N VAL A 40 4.67 2.03 -11.98
CA VAL A 40 4.01 2.39 -13.25
C VAL A 40 3.74 1.15 -14.10
N ASN A 41 4.69 0.23 -14.19
CA ASN A 41 4.50 -1.01 -14.94
C ASN A 41 3.40 -1.87 -14.31
N SER A 42 3.40 -2.04 -12.99
CA SER A 42 2.35 -2.81 -12.29
C SER A 42 0.95 -2.19 -12.46
N ILE A 43 0.80 -0.86 -12.42
CA ILE A 43 -0.51 -0.22 -12.59
C ILE A 43 -1.02 -0.30 -14.04
N LEU A 44 -0.13 -0.24 -15.04
CA LEU A 44 -0.49 -0.39 -16.45
C LEU A 44 -0.94 -1.81 -16.80
N ASN A 45 -0.49 -2.81 -16.04
CA ASN A 45 -0.87 -4.20 -16.25
C ASN A 45 -2.24 -4.58 -15.64
N HIS A 46 -2.91 -3.70 -14.89
CA HIS A 46 -4.24 -3.85 -14.28
C HIS A 46 -4.46 -5.10 -13.37
N SER A 47 -3.54 -6.06 -13.31
CA SER A 47 -3.61 -7.27 -12.49
C SER A 47 -2.89 -7.12 -11.15
N GLU A 48 -2.17 -6.02 -10.92
CA GLU A 48 -1.24 -5.87 -9.81
C GLU A 48 -1.39 -4.55 -9.04
N ASP A 49 -2.63 -4.05 -8.88
CA ASP A 49 -2.90 -2.81 -8.14
C ASP A 49 -2.30 -2.82 -6.72
N GLY A 50 -2.27 -3.99 -6.07
CA GLY A 50 -1.64 -4.18 -4.77
C GLY A 50 -0.12 -3.96 -4.80
N MET A 51 0.56 -4.44 -5.85
CA MET A 51 2.01 -4.27 -6.02
C MET A 51 2.33 -2.81 -6.35
N ALA A 52 1.61 -2.20 -7.29
CA ALA A 52 1.78 -0.80 -7.65
C ALA A 52 1.69 0.11 -6.42
N ARG A 53 0.69 -0.14 -5.56
CA ARG A 53 0.52 0.57 -4.28
C ARG A 53 1.69 0.35 -3.33
N LYS A 54 2.14 -0.89 -3.16
CA LYS A 54 3.26 -1.23 -2.27
C LYS A 54 4.55 -0.51 -2.71
N LEU A 55 4.88 -0.57 -4.00
CA LEU A 55 6.05 0.08 -4.58
C LEU A 55 5.97 1.61 -4.46
N ALA A 56 4.81 2.22 -4.78
CA ALA A 56 4.61 3.66 -4.63
C ALA A 56 4.79 4.14 -3.18
N ARG A 57 4.28 3.38 -2.20
CA ARG A 57 4.45 3.68 -0.76
C ARG A 57 5.91 3.56 -0.32
N ILE A 58 6.64 2.56 -0.81
CA ILE A 58 8.08 2.42 -0.53
C ILE A 58 8.84 3.61 -1.12
N ALA A 59 8.62 3.94 -2.40
CA ALA A 59 9.27 5.07 -3.05
C ALA A 59 9.03 6.40 -2.31
N LEU A 60 7.79 6.67 -1.87
CA LEU A 60 7.47 7.88 -1.11
C LEU A 60 8.21 7.92 0.25
N ARG A 61 8.31 6.79 0.94
CA ARG A 61 9.03 6.73 2.23
C ARG A 61 10.53 6.91 2.03
N LEU A 62 11.10 6.33 0.97
CA LEU A 62 12.51 6.51 0.62
C LEU A 62 12.82 7.96 0.22
N GLU A 63 11.98 8.62 -0.56
CA GLU A 63 12.13 10.05 -0.88
C GLU A 63 12.15 10.93 0.37
N MET A 64 11.35 10.59 1.38
CA MET A 64 11.38 11.30 2.66
C MET A 64 12.67 10.99 3.44
N LEU A 65 13.17 9.76 3.36
CA LEU A 65 14.46 9.40 3.96
C LEU A 65 15.63 10.08 3.25
N THR A 66 15.65 10.21 1.92
CA THR A 66 16.74 10.92 1.22
C THR A 66 16.68 12.42 1.49
N LYS A 67 15.48 13.02 1.46
CA LYS A 67 15.30 14.46 1.65
C LYS A 67 15.67 14.96 3.05
N TYR A 68 15.40 14.15 4.08
CA TYR A 68 15.59 14.58 5.46
C TYR A 68 16.65 13.73 6.21
N GLY A 69 17.16 12.68 5.57
CA GLY A 69 18.10 11.66 6.06
C GLY A 69 19.25 12.17 6.91
N ASP A 70 19.98 13.13 6.36
CA ASP A 70 21.18 13.67 6.99
C ASP A 70 20.86 14.43 8.29
N GLN A 71 19.69 15.08 8.37
CA GLN A 71 19.22 15.73 9.59
C GLN A 71 18.86 14.69 10.68
N TRP A 72 18.61 13.44 10.30
CA TRP A 72 18.21 12.36 11.21
C TRP A 72 19.37 11.50 11.72
N LYS A 73 20.52 11.46 11.03
CA LYS A 73 21.67 10.60 11.42
C LYS A 73 22.05 10.72 12.91
N PRO A 74 22.16 11.94 13.50
CA PRO A 74 22.47 12.10 14.92
C PRO A 74 21.33 11.64 15.85
N LEU A 75 20.08 11.75 15.40
CA LEU A 75 18.88 11.42 16.16
C LEU A 75 18.65 9.90 16.23
N ILE A 76 18.93 9.16 15.16
CA ILE A 76 18.84 7.68 15.14
C ILE A 76 19.78 7.05 16.18
N SER A 77 20.99 7.62 16.37
CA SER A 77 21.90 7.16 17.44
C SER A 77 21.35 7.42 18.85
N GLN A 78 20.56 8.47 19.05
CA GLN A 78 19.94 8.78 20.35
C GLN A 78 18.73 7.88 20.65
N VAL A 79 17.95 7.51 19.63
CA VAL A 79 16.81 6.58 19.76
C VAL A 79 17.27 5.19 20.23
N LYS A 80 18.44 4.73 19.78
CA LYS A 80 19.05 3.47 20.26
C LYS A 80 19.27 3.46 21.78
N ASN A 81 19.42 4.64 22.40
CA ASN A 81 19.63 4.80 23.84
C ASN A 81 18.33 5.07 24.63
N ARG A 82 17.14 4.95 23.99
CA ARG A 82 15.80 5.16 24.59
C ARG A 82 15.59 6.52 25.28
N GLN A 83 16.36 7.55 24.96
CA GLN A 83 16.04 8.91 25.36
C GLN A 83 15.19 9.55 24.27
N ALA A 84 13.87 9.52 24.46
CA ALA A 84 12.97 10.35 23.67
C ALA A 84 13.13 11.81 24.14
N SER A 85 14.08 12.55 23.56
CA SER A 85 14.23 13.97 23.82
C SER A 85 13.18 14.76 23.03
N ASP A 86 12.82 15.96 23.52
CA ASP A 86 11.94 16.90 22.81
C ASP A 86 12.47 17.26 21.39
N GLU A 87 13.77 17.04 21.15
CA GLU A 87 14.44 17.19 19.85
C GLU A 87 13.95 16.18 18.80
N LEU A 88 13.34 15.05 19.21
CA LEU A 88 12.75 14.05 18.31
C LEU A 88 11.30 14.36 17.91
N LEU A 89 10.63 15.33 18.54
CA LEU A 89 9.24 15.65 18.24
C LEU A 89 9.04 16.19 16.80
N PRO A 90 9.91 17.08 16.27
CA PRO A 90 9.85 17.47 14.88
C PRO A 90 10.02 16.28 13.93
N PHE A 91 10.87 15.30 14.27
CA PHE A 91 11.05 14.07 13.49
C PHE A 91 9.77 13.26 13.41
N ALA A 92 9.19 12.93 14.57
CA ALA A 92 7.95 12.18 14.64
C ALA A 92 6.83 12.88 13.85
N LYS A 93 6.81 14.22 13.84
CA LYS A 93 5.86 15.00 13.05
C LYS A 93 6.09 14.91 11.54
N HIS A 94 7.34 14.97 11.07
CA HIS A 94 7.66 14.87 9.63
C HIS A 94 7.44 13.45 9.10
N MET A 95 7.89 12.44 9.84
CA MET A 95 7.63 11.04 9.52
C MET A 95 6.15 10.70 9.61
N GLY A 96 5.45 11.21 10.63
CA GLY A 96 4.00 11.05 10.74
C GLY A 96 3.27 11.59 9.50
N LYS A 97 3.67 12.75 8.99
CA LYS A 97 3.14 13.29 7.72
C LYS A 97 3.51 12.43 6.51
N ALA A 98 4.72 11.89 6.44
CA ALA A 98 5.16 11.00 5.37
C ALA A 98 4.34 9.72 5.35
N THR A 99 4.24 9.08 6.51
CA THR A 99 3.46 7.86 6.75
C THR A 99 2.00 8.12 6.40
N GLN A 100 1.40 9.20 6.90
CA GLN A 100 0.04 9.58 6.54
C GLN A 100 -0.15 9.75 5.03
N LYS A 101 0.79 10.41 4.34
CA LYS A 101 0.74 10.53 2.87
C LYS A 101 0.85 9.18 2.16
N ALA A 102 1.71 8.28 2.64
CA ALA A 102 1.85 6.94 2.09
C ALA A 102 0.58 6.11 2.33
N ASP A 103 0.00 6.24 3.52
CA ASP A 103 -1.20 5.53 3.91
C ASP A 103 -2.38 6.01 3.05
N ASN A 104 -2.48 7.32 2.78
CA ASN A 104 -3.45 7.91 1.82
C ASN A 104 -3.26 7.47 0.36
N LEU A 105 -2.26 6.65 0.01
CA LEU A 105 -2.23 5.94 -1.27
C LEU A 105 -3.03 4.64 -1.13
N GLU A 106 -4.33 4.73 -0.87
CA GLU A 106 -5.20 3.56 -0.65
C GLU A 106 -5.82 3.05 -1.94
N THR A 107 -6.17 3.96 -2.84
CA THR A 107 -6.88 3.63 -4.07
C THR A 107 -5.93 3.60 -5.27
N PRO A 108 -6.23 2.80 -6.31
CA PRO A 108 -5.48 2.87 -7.58
C PRO A 108 -5.41 4.29 -8.15
N LEU A 109 -6.47 5.08 -7.96
CA LEU A 109 -6.52 6.47 -8.41
C LEU A 109 -5.48 7.36 -7.71
N GLU A 110 -5.32 7.21 -6.40
CA GLU A 110 -4.32 7.97 -5.63
C GLU A 110 -2.90 7.57 -6.01
N VAL A 111 -2.66 6.28 -6.18
CA VAL A 111 -1.39 5.73 -6.68
C VAL A 111 -1.08 6.30 -8.06
N ALA A 112 -2.02 6.25 -9.00
CA ALA A 112 -1.84 6.78 -10.36
C ALA A 112 -1.52 8.28 -10.36
N LYS A 113 -2.22 9.07 -9.54
CA LYS A 113 -1.95 10.52 -9.39
C LYS A 113 -0.55 10.78 -8.83
N TYR A 114 -0.14 10.03 -7.81
CA TYR A 114 1.18 10.13 -7.24
C TYR A 114 2.25 9.81 -8.28
N LEU A 115 2.14 8.67 -8.98
CA LEU A 115 3.11 8.26 -9.99
C LEU A 115 3.17 9.22 -11.17
N HIS A 116 2.02 9.70 -11.67
CA HIS A 116 1.99 10.67 -12.77
C HIS A 116 2.67 12.00 -12.43
N LYS A 117 2.65 12.40 -11.15
CA LYS A 117 3.36 13.59 -10.68
C LYS A 117 4.87 13.42 -10.64
N HIS A 118 5.38 12.20 -10.43
CA HIS A 118 6.81 11.96 -10.16
C HIS A 118 7.53 11.23 -11.29
N VAL A 119 6.79 10.60 -12.22
CA VAL A 119 7.34 9.94 -13.41
C VAL A 119 6.96 10.78 -14.64
N PRO A 120 7.92 11.33 -15.39
CA PRO A 120 7.66 12.20 -16.53
C PRO A 120 7.21 11.40 -17.77
N CYS A 121 6.16 10.59 -17.65
CA CYS A 121 5.58 9.83 -18.75
C CYS A 121 4.10 10.17 -18.98
N GLY A 122 3.68 10.12 -20.24
CA GLY A 122 2.27 10.28 -20.63
C GLY A 122 1.41 9.05 -20.38
N CYS A 123 2.03 7.89 -20.09
CA CYS A 123 1.37 6.59 -19.99
C CYS A 123 0.25 6.58 -18.94
N LEU A 124 0.42 7.33 -17.84
CA LEU A 124 -0.56 7.37 -16.75
C LEU A 124 -1.71 8.37 -16.99
N LEU A 125 -1.65 9.23 -18.00
CA LEU A 125 -2.70 10.22 -18.22
C LEU A 125 -4.05 9.55 -18.56
N GLY A 126 -4.00 8.49 -19.38
CA GLY A 126 -5.17 7.67 -19.70
C GLY A 126 -5.73 6.99 -18.45
N VAL A 127 -4.87 6.29 -17.71
CA VAL A 127 -5.21 5.57 -16.47
C VAL A 127 -5.85 6.50 -15.43
N VAL A 128 -5.28 7.69 -15.20
CA VAL A 128 -5.85 8.65 -14.25
C VAL A 128 -7.23 9.13 -14.68
N LYS A 129 -7.47 9.36 -15.98
CA LYS A 129 -8.79 9.76 -16.49
C LYS A 129 -9.81 8.64 -16.33
N GLU A 130 -9.43 7.41 -16.68
CA GLU A 130 -10.26 6.23 -16.54
C GLU A 130 -10.68 5.99 -15.09
N LEU A 131 -9.70 5.93 -14.17
CA LEU A 131 -9.96 5.72 -12.74
C LEU A 131 -10.80 6.84 -12.12
N LYS A 132 -10.69 8.09 -12.59
CA LYS A 132 -11.60 9.17 -12.16
C LYS A 132 -13.03 8.93 -12.63
N ASN A 133 -13.21 8.48 -13.87
CA ASN A 133 -14.53 8.22 -14.46
C ASN A 133 -15.20 6.97 -13.89
N ASN A 134 -14.40 6.05 -13.37
CA ASN A 134 -14.85 4.80 -12.74
C ASN A 134 -14.90 4.88 -11.21
N LYS A 135 -14.54 6.03 -10.61
CA LYS A 135 -14.60 6.21 -9.16
C LYS A 135 -16.02 5.96 -8.64
N GLY A 136 -16.16 5.01 -7.72
CA GLY A 136 -17.47 4.61 -7.17
C GLY A 136 -18.28 3.67 -8.08
N LYS A 137 -17.66 3.12 -9.13
CA LYS A 137 -18.20 2.02 -9.94
C LYS A 137 -17.44 0.71 -9.69
N ASP A 138 -16.71 0.63 -8.58
CA ASP A 138 -15.99 -0.58 -8.24
C ASP A 138 -16.99 -1.69 -8.02
N GLU A 139 -16.82 -2.77 -8.79
CA GLU A 139 -17.65 -3.95 -8.67
C GLU A 139 -16.97 -4.96 -7.76
N ARG A 140 -17.71 -5.46 -6.77
CA ARG A 140 -17.27 -6.58 -5.93
C ARG A 140 -17.94 -7.87 -6.36
N LYS A 141 -17.21 -8.97 -6.21
CA LYS A 141 -17.68 -10.31 -6.57
C LYS A 141 -18.37 -10.95 -5.38
N CYS A 142 -19.60 -11.43 -5.54
CA CYS A 142 -20.27 -12.22 -4.52
C CYS A 142 -19.54 -13.57 -4.32
N HIS A 143 -19.31 -13.98 -3.07
CA HIS A 143 -18.65 -15.26 -2.79
C HIS A 143 -19.48 -16.48 -3.19
N TRP A 144 -20.81 -16.37 -3.22
CA TRP A 144 -21.69 -17.47 -3.62
C TRP A 144 -21.93 -17.53 -5.12
N CYS A 145 -22.63 -16.52 -5.66
CA CYS A 145 -23.06 -16.56 -7.06
C CYS A 145 -21.97 -16.10 -8.05
N HIS A 146 -20.83 -15.63 -7.55
CA HIS A 146 -19.66 -15.21 -8.33
C HIS A 146 -19.87 -14.09 -9.36
N LYS A 147 -21.06 -13.49 -9.40
CA LYS A 147 -21.35 -12.31 -10.22
C LYS A 147 -20.74 -11.06 -9.56
N LYS A 148 -20.41 -10.09 -10.41
CA LYS A 148 -19.93 -8.77 -10.02
C LYS A 148 -21.12 -7.84 -9.83
N PHE A 149 -21.08 -7.04 -8.76
CA PHE A 149 -22.09 -6.04 -8.44
C PHE A 149 -21.41 -4.77 -7.97
N PRO A 150 -22.03 -3.59 -8.20
CA PRO A 150 -21.58 -2.34 -7.58
C PRO A 150 -21.34 -2.50 -6.07
N GLU A 151 -20.31 -1.85 -5.54
CA GLU A 151 -19.95 -1.92 -4.12
C GLU A 151 -21.12 -1.56 -3.18
N ASP A 152 -22.00 -0.64 -3.57
CA ASP A 152 -23.19 -0.24 -2.81
C ASP A 152 -24.32 -1.29 -2.82
N GLN A 153 -24.19 -2.34 -3.64
CA GLN A 153 -25.12 -3.49 -3.71
C GLN A 153 -24.54 -4.77 -3.08
N ILE A 154 -23.37 -4.67 -2.44
CA ILE A 154 -22.69 -5.80 -1.82
C ILE A 154 -22.74 -5.64 -0.30
N GLU A 155 -23.27 -6.65 0.36
CA GLU A 155 -23.33 -6.75 1.81
C GLU A 155 -22.13 -7.56 2.31
N ILE A 156 -21.47 -7.08 3.37
CA ILE A 156 -20.41 -7.82 4.04
C ILE A 156 -21.03 -8.62 5.19
N CYS A 157 -20.59 -9.87 5.36
CA CYS A 157 -21.00 -10.73 6.47
C CYS A 157 -20.77 -10.03 7.81
N SER A 158 -21.85 -9.78 8.54
CA SER A 158 -21.82 -9.11 9.84
C SER A 158 -21.05 -9.86 10.92
N LYS A 159 -20.80 -11.17 10.73
CA LYS A 159 -20.07 -12.00 11.70
C LYS A 159 -18.55 -12.00 11.47
N CYS A 160 -18.10 -12.24 10.24
CA CYS A 160 -16.66 -12.36 9.94
C CYS A 160 -16.05 -11.11 9.32
N SER A 161 -16.86 -10.17 8.83
CA SER A 161 -16.43 -8.96 8.11
C SER A 161 -15.54 -9.20 6.88
N SER A 162 -15.48 -10.44 6.38
CA SER A 162 -14.58 -10.87 5.30
C SER A 162 -15.35 -11.35 4.07
N ALA A 163 -16.36 -12.20 4.26
CA ALA A 163 -17.17 -12.66 3.14
C ALA A 163 -18.18 -11.59 2.69
N GLN A 164 -18.35 -11.44 1.38
CA GLN A 164 -19.25 -10.47 0.77
C GLN A 164 -20.28 -11.15 -0.16
N TYR A 165 -21.51 -10.66 -0.14
CA TYR A 165 -22.65 -11.26 -0.80
C TYR A 165 -23.52 -10.18 -1.47
N CYS A 166 -24.15 -10.51 -2.60
CA CYS A 166 -25.09 -9.60 -3.25
C CYS A 166 -26.50 -9.62 -2.61
N SER A 167 -26.75 -10.56 -1.71
CA SER A 167 -28.01 -10.69 -0.98
C SER A 167 -27.86 -11.62 0.23
N SER A 168 -28.78 -11.48 1.19
CA SER A 168 -28.93 -12.39 2.34
C SER A 168 -29.23 -13.83 1.92
N GLU A 169 -29.86 -14.04 0.76
CA GLU A 169 -30.07 -15.36 0.17
C GLU A 169 -28.74 -16.01 -0.21
N CYS A 170 -27.87 -15.29 -0.94
CA CYS A 170 -26.54 -15.78 -1.30
C CYS A 170 -25.68 -16.07 -0.06
N GLN A 171 -25.79 -15.23 0.98
CA GLN A 171 -25.12 -15.49 2.26
C GLN A 171 -25.62 -16.78 2.92
N THR A 172 -26.94 -16.99 2.95
CA THR A 172 -27.55 -18.16 3.59
C THR A 172 -27.24 -19.45 2.83
N SER A 173 -27.25 -19.41 1.48
CA SER A 173 -26.91 -20.56 0.64
C SER A 173 -25.45 -20.97 0.77
N HIS A 174 -24.53 -20.00 0.91
CA HIS A 174 -23.11 -20.28 1.13
C HIS A 174 -22.79 -20.69 2.57
N TRP A 175 -23.68 -20.45 3.54
CA TRP A 175 -23.42 -20.68 4.96
C TRP A 175 -22.84 -22.07 5.33
N PRO A 176 -23.23 -23.19 4.69
CA PRO A 176 -22.63 -24.49 4.97
C PRO A 176 -21.15 -24.62 4.56
N GLU A 177 -20.70 -23.82 3.58
CA GLU A 177 -19.34 -23.80 3.03
C GLU A 177 -18.53 -22.56 3.47
N HIS A 178 -19.18 -21.62 4.16
CA HIS A 178 -18.66 -20.30 4.50
C HIS A 178 -17.46 -20.31 5.45
#